data_AF-A0A3C2D220-F1
#
_entry.id   AF-A0A3C2D220-F1
#
_cell.length_a   1.000
_cell.length_b   1.000
_cell.length_c   1.000
_cell.angle_alpha   90.00
_cell.angle_beta   90.00
_cell.angle_gamma   90.00
#
_symmetry.space_group_name_H-M   'P 1'
#
loop_
_entity.id
_entity.type
_entity.pdbx_description
1 polymer ?
#
loop_
_entity_poly.entity_id
_entity_poly.type
_entity_poly.pdbx_seq_one_letter_code
_entity_poly.pdbx_strand_id
1 'polypeptide(L)'
;MFRTNKSRSVKLFTATFFLIAAQVIAAKAIDYLPVPSGDLVRHIYYTLSYNEKNEQANWVYYTLTDSMVINRGEERSNSFRMDKMVATGSAKSSDYTKSGYDRGHLCPAADMGFNPVAMQESFLMSNISPQTPDFNRGIWKELETTVRNWAKKERKIVVVTGPVFKDDKGSIGQEEVLVPGYFFKVIYDTTDDSKLIAFVFPNAKSDRPLTDFAVSTDEVEKLTGYDFFSLLPDDLESKLESKVEFAGWFEGYEPASPIAQQAQTDSETVSQDFYFYLVLILVILMVVLLVFVKGRKR
;
A
#
# COMPACT_ATOMS: atom_id res chain seq x y z
N MET A 1 14.68 30.06 84.48
CA MET A 1 14.03 31.39 84.50
C MET A 1 13.18 31.51 83.23
N PHE A 2 11.93 31.96 83.38
CA PHE A 2 10.90 32.33 82.37
C PHE A 2 10.97 31.89 80.89
N ARG A 3 9.87 31.22 80.48
CA ARG A 3 9.31 31.15 79.12
C ARG A 3 9.21 32.53 78.45
N THR A 4 9.25 32.54 77.11
CA THR A 4 8.08 32.99 76.31
C THR A 4 7.88 32.07 75.10
N ASN A 5 6.62 31.92 74.68
CA ASN A 5 6.15 31.04 73.61
C ASN A 5 4.97 31.72 72.88
N LYS A 6 5.00 31.76 71.53
CA LYS A 6 3.95 32.12 70.54
C LYS A 6 4.64 32.17 69.16
N SER A 7 4.06 31.97 67.96
CA SER A 7 2.70 31.65 67.45
C SER A 7 2.86 31.52 65.91
N ARG A 8 2.22 30.67 65.09
CA ARG A 8 1.18 29.61 65.18
C ARG A 8 1.44 28.64 64.00
N SER A 9 1.25 27.32 64.12
CA SER A 9 0.02 26.54 63.82
C SER A 9 -0.49 26.58 62.36
N VAL A 10 -0.81 25.39 61.83
CA VAL A 10 -1.61 25.09 60.59
C VAL A 10 -0.87 25.43 59.27
N LYS A 11 -0.42 24.46 58.45
CA LYS A 11 -1.27 23.51 57.69
C LYS A 11 -0.57 22.17 57.41
N LEU A 12 -1.20 21.10 57.90
CA LEU A 12 -1.28 19.82 57.20
C LEU A 12 -2.20 20.02 55.97
N PHE A 13 -2.02 19.24 54.89
CA PHE A 13 -2.62 19.32 53.54
C PHE A 13 -1.92 20.19 52.48
N THR A 14 -1.94 19.66 51.25
CA THR A 14 -1.24 20.09 50.02
C THR A 14 0.29 19.90 50.07
N ALA A 15 0.96 19.16 49.17
CA ALA A 15 0.49 18.47 47.96
C ALA A 15 0.99 17.01 47.87
N THR A 16 0.12 16.07 48.23
CA THR A 16 0.12 14.70 47.66
C THR A 16 -0.35 14.78 46.20
N PHE A 17 0.40 15.50 45.35
CA PHE A 17 -0.02 15.84 43.99
C PHE A 17 1.17 16.16 43.05
N PHE A 18 2.31 15.49 43.26
CA PHE A 18 3.32 15.26 42.21
C PHE A 18 3.54 13.76 41.90
N LEU A 19 2.58 12.92 42.31
CA LEU A 19 2.15 11.79 41.49
C LEU A 19 0.96 12.27 40.64
N ILE A 20 1.26 12.82 39.46
CA ILE A 20 0.42 12.82 38.26
C ILE A 20 1.27 13.39 37.12
N ALA A 21 1.24 12.73 35.97
CA ALA A 21 1.72 13.26 34.71
C ALA A 21 3.17 13.80 34.65
N ALA A 22 4.13 13.07 35.25
CA ALA A 22 5.27 12.63 34.44
C ALA A 22 4.75 11.60 33.41
N GLN A 23 3.81 12.03 32.56
CA GLN A 23 3.40 11.28 31.40
C GLN A 23 4.62 11.29 30.51
N VAL A 24 5.29 10.14 30.50
CA VAL A 24 6.14 9.73 29.39
C VAL A 24 5.22 9.73 28.17
N ILE A 25 5.08 10.89 27.55
CA ILE A 25 4.76 11.01 26.13
C ILE A 25 6.05 10.57 25.41
N ALA A 26 6.38 9.28 25.58
CA ALA A 26 6.76 8.51 24.42
C ALA A 26 5.56 8.66 23.50
N ALA A 27 5.67 9.57 22.54
CA ALA A 27 4.69 9.68 21.47
C ALA A 27 4.58 8.27 20.91
N LYS A 28 3.43 7.62 21.13
CA LYS A 28 3.14 6.34 20.47
C LYS A 28 3.31 6.64 18.99
N ALA A 29 4.29 6.01 18.36
CA ALA A 29 4.40 6.07 16.93
C ALA A 29 3.04 5.65 16.37
N ILE A 30 2.42 6.54 15.61
CA ILE A 30 1.15 6.23 14.96
C ILE A 30 1.50 5.25 13.85
N ASP A 31 1.14 3.98 14.06
CA ASP A 31 1.22 2.96 13.02
C ASP A 31 0.03 3.21 12.07
N TYR A 32 0.31 3.72 10.88
CA TYR A 32 -0.71 3.91 9.83
C TYR A 32 -1.05 2.58 9.13
N LEU A 33 -1.49 1.59 9.91
CA LEU A 33 -1.86 0.28 9.38
C LEU A 33 -3.18 0.40 8.58
N PRO A 34 -3.28 -0.24 7.40
CA PRO A 34 -4.52 -0.26 6.64
C PRO A 34 -5.68 -0.89 7.42
N VAL A 35 -6.89 -0.41 7.18
CA VAL A 35 -8.12 -0.91 7.78
C VAL A 35 -9.09 -1.43 6.70
N PRO A 36 -9.80 -2.56 6.90
CA PRO A 36 -9.70 -3.50 8.02
C PRO A 36 -8.37 -4.27 7.99
N SER A 37 -7.72 -4.39 9.15
CA SER A 37 -6.33 -4.85 9.22
C SER A 37 -6.12 -6.36 9.13
N GLY A 38 -7.18 -7.18 9.21
CA GLY A 38 -7.10 -8.64 9.14
C GLY A 38 -6.22 -9.29 10.22
N ASP A 39 -5.63 -10.45 9.90
CA ASP A 39 -4.81 -11.22 10.83
C ASP A 39 -3.37 -10.68 10.90
N LEU A 40 -3.11 -9.82 11.88
CA LEU A 40 -1.82 -9.11 12.00
C LEU A 40 -0.68 -9.99 12.52
N VAL A 41 0.42 -10.01 11.78
CA VAL A 41 1.71 -10.58 12.18
C VAL A 41 2.74 -9.46 12.26
N ARG A 42 3.37 -9.27 13.43
CA ARG A 42 4.27 -8.16 13.73
C ARG A 42 5.71 -8.66 13.92
N HIS A 43 6.57 -8.36 12.96
CA HIS A 43 8.02 -8.54 13.03
C HIS A 43 8.68 -7.26 13.55
N ILE A 44 10.01 -7.24 13.75
CA ILE A 44 10.67 -6.09 14.38
C ILE A 44 10.66 -4.85 13.46
N TYR A 45 10.81 -5.05 12.15
CA TYR A 45 10.96 -3.95 11.18
C TYR A 45 9.81 -3.82 10.17
N TYR A 46 8.85 -4.75 10.17
CA TYR A 46 7.63 -4.66 9.36
C TYR A 46 6.45 -5.36 10.06
N THR A 47 5.24 -4.97 9.71
CA THR A 47 3.99 -5.63 10.11
C THR A 47 3.26 -6.06 8.85
N LEU A 48 2.61 -7.23 8.85
CA LEU A 48 1.78 -7.68 7.74
C LEU A 48 0.40 -8.11 8.22
N SER A 49 -0.56 -8.08 7.31
CA SER A 49 -1.86 -8.74 7.44
C SER A 49 -1.80 -10.03 6.65
N TYR A 50 -1.93 -11.19 7.29
CA TYR A 50 -1.88 -12.49 6.61
C TYR A 50 -3.23 -12.87 6.01
N ASN A 51 -3.19 -13.65 4.93
CA ASN A 51 -4.36 -14.20 4.26
C ASN A 51 -4.15 -15.69 4.03
N GLU A 52 -4.69 -16.50 4.94
CA GLU A 52 -4.66 -17.95 4.89
C GLU A 52 -5.11 -18.50 3.52
N LYS A 53 -6.25 -18.02 3.01
CA LYS A 53 -6.84 -18.51 1.75
C LYS A 53 -5.89 -18.38 0.56
N ASN A 54 -4.99 -17.41 0.61
CA ASN A 54 -4.05 -17.10 -0.47
C ASN A 54 -2.60 -17.46 -0.11
N GLU A 55 -2.34 -17.98 1.09
CA GLU A 55 -1.02 -18.33 1.65
C GLU A 55 0.02 -17.18 1.63
N GLN A 56 -0.44 -15.93 1.72
CA GLN A 56 0.37 -14.72 1.54
C GLN A 56 -0.13 -13.58 2.43
N ALA A 57 0.66 -12.52 2.58
CA ALA A 57 0.14 -11.27 3.11
C ALA A 57 -0.87 -10.62 2.15
N ASN A 58 -1.96 -10.06 2.71
CA ASN A 58 -2.79 -9.05 2.06
C ASN A 58 -1.97 -7.79 1.75
N TRP A 59 -1.18 -7.37 2.74
CA TRP A 59 -0.31 -6.20 2.69
C TRP A 59 0.79 -6.31 3.73
N VAL A 60 1.90 -5.60 3.49
CA VAL A 60 3.03 -5.40 4.39
C VAL A 60 3.25 -3.90 4.57
N TYR A 61 3.29 -3.46 5.83
CA TYR A 61 3.57 -2.11 6.30
C TYR A 61 5.00 -2.06 6.86
N TYR A 62 5.81 -1.10 6.40
CA TYR A 62 7.14 -0.84 6.96
C TYR A 62 7.52 0.64 6.88
N THR A 63 8.46 1.05 7.74
CA THR A 63 9.10 2.37 7.67
C THR A 63 10.48 2.21 7.04
N LEU A 64 10.87 3.13 6.16
CA LEU A 64 12.22 3.21 5.60
C LEU A 64 12.81 4.60 5.87
N THR A 65 14.00 4.64 6.44
CA THR A 65 14.74 5.89 6.72
C THR A 65 16.00 6.02 5.88
N ASP A 66 16.50 7.25 5.73
CA ASP A 66 17.81 7.54 5.16
C ASP A 66 18.92 6.70 5.82
N SER A 67 18.93 6.63 7.15
CA SER A 67 19.88 5.86 7.94
C SER A 67 19.81 4.36 7.64
N MET A 68 18.62 3.79 7.45
CA MET A 68 18.44 2.39 7.02
C MET A 68 18.96 2.15 5.59
N VAL A 69 18.87 3.12 4.69
CA VAL A 69 19.38 3.00 3.32
C VAL A 69 20.89 3.27 3.21
N ILE A 70 21.43 4.18 4.03
CA ILE A 70 22.85 4.55 4.06
C ILE A 70 23.68 3.48 4.76
N ASN A 71 23.24 2.98 5.91
CA ASN A 71 23.97 1.99 6.71
C ASN A 71 23.78 0.55 6.23
N ARG A 72 23.49 0.35 4.93
CA ARG A 72 23.37 -0.98 4.34
C ARG A 72 24.74 -1.64 4.23
N GLY A 73 24.86 -2.84 4.79
CA GLY A 73 26.09 -3.65 4.75
C GLY A 73 25.88 -5.15 4.97
N GLU A 74 24.68 -5.57 5.39
CA GLU A 74 24.36 -6.99 5.61
C GLU A 74 24.28 -7.77 4.30
N GLU A 75 24.91 -8.95 4.28
CA GLU A 75 24.82 -9.86 3.13
C GLU A 75 23.41 -10.43 2.98
N ARG A 76 22.98 -10.66 1.73
CA ARG A 76 21.66 -11.27 1.46
C ARG A 76 21.63 -12.69 2.02
N SER A 77 20.83 -12.89 3.07
CA SER A 77 20.71 -14.20 3.74
C SER A 77 20.31 -15.34 2.79
N ASN A 78 19.42 -15.09 1.82
CA ASN A 78 18.86 -16.09 0.91
C ASN A 78 18.15 -17.29 1.61
N SER A 79 17.93 -17.20 2.93
CA SER A 79 17.37 -18.26 3.77
C SER A 79 15.85 -18.17 3.88
N PHE A 80 15.19 -18.46 2.76
CA PHE A 80 13.72 -18.54 2.66
C PHE A 80 13.17 -19.65 3.56
N ARG A 81 12.33 -19.28 4.53
CA ARG A 81 11.78 -20.20 5.54
C ARG A 81 10.36 -19.80 5.95
N MET A 82 9.57 -20.78 6.40
CA MET A 82 8.22 -20.52 6.91
C MET A 82 8.25 -19.52 8.06
N ASP A 83 7.23 -18.67 8.13
CA ASP A 83 7.00 -17.81 9.28
C ASP A 83 6.35 -18.59 10.41
N LYS A 84 6.93 -18.50 11.62
CA LYS A 84 6.41 -19.16 12.82
C LYS A 84 5.44 -18.28 13.61
N MET A 85 5.29 -17.02 13.22
CA MET A 85 4.35 -16.08 13.84
C MET A 85 2.99 -16.07 13.14
N VAL A 86 2.89 -16.66 11.94
CA VAL A 86 1.61 -17.03 11.34
C VAL A 86 1.09 -18.28 12.06
N ALA A 87 -0.07 -18.17 12.72
CA ALA A 87 -0.56 -19.20 13.65
C ALA A 87 -0.97 -20.52 12.97
N THR A 88 -1.44 -20.43 11.73
CA THR A 88 -1.81 -21.53 10.83
C THR A 88 -0.61 -22.16 10.13
N GLY A 89 0.52 -21.44 10.07
CA GLY A 89 1.66 -21.73 9.21
C GLY A 89 1.66 -20.81 7.99
N SER A 90 2.77 -20.77 7.27
CA SER A 90 2.85 -20.06 5.99
C SER A 90 3.36 -21.01 4.90
N ALA A 91 3.11 -20.64 3.64
CA ALA A 91 3.80 -21.14 2.45
C ALA A 91 5.27 -21.53 2.71
N LYS A 92 5.72 -22.61 2.07
CA LYS A 92 7.09 -23.09 2.12
C LYS A 92 7.88 -22.59 0.92
N SER A 93 9.20 -22.48 1.09
CA SER A 93 10.10 -22.22 -0.03
C SER A 93 10.01 -23.31 -1.13
N SER A 94 9.57 -24.53 -0.80
CA SER A 94 9.33 -25.60 -1.77
C SER A 94 8.22 -25.29 -2.77
N ASP A 95 7.17 -24.56 -2.37
CA ASP A 95 5.98 -24.30 -3.22
C ASP A 95 6.32 -23.49 -4.47
N TYR A 96 7.33 -22.63 -4.36
CA TYR A 96 7.85 -21.81 -5.44
C TYR A 96 8.81 -22.58 -6.36
N THR A 97 9.27 -23.77 -5.98
CA THR A 97 10.31 -24.51 -6.70
C THR A 97 9.77 -25.12 -7.98
N LYS A 98 10.36 -24.74 -9.13
CA LYS A 98 9.90 -25.11 -10.49
C LYS A 98 8.49 -24.58 -10.86
N SER A 99 7.93 -23.65 -10.09
CA SER A 99 6.64 -23.00 -10.37
C SER A 99 6.65 -22.07 -11.59
N GLY A 100 7.83 -21.57 -11.98
CA GLY A 100 7.99 -20.48 -12.95
C GLY A 100 8.00 -19.08 -12.32
N TYR A 101 7.62 -18.95 -11.04
CA TYR A 101 7.60 -17.69 -10.30
C TYR A 101 8.82 -17.53 -9.40
N ASP A 102 9.24 -16.27 -9.24
CA ASP A 102 10.22 -15.88 -8.24
C ASP A 102 9.58 -15.79 -6.85
N ARG A 103 10.43 -15.95 -5.83
CA ARG A 103 10.11 -15.59 -4.44
C ARG A 103 10.24 -14.06 -4.29
N GLY A 104 9.27 -13.35 -4.85
CA GLY A 104 9.20 -11.89 -4.83
C GLY A 104 8.98 -11.38 -3.41
N HIS A 105 9.71 -10.35 -2.99
CA HIS A 105 9.57 -9.79 -1.65
C HIS A 105 8.54 -8.66 -1.67
N LEU A 106 7.72 -8.55 -0.63
CA LEU A 106 6.84 -7.41 -0.41
C LEU A 106 7.61 -6.28 0.29
N CYS A 107 8.13 -6.55 1.50
CA CYS A 107 9.17 -5.75 2.13
C CYS A 107 10.56 -6.20 1.61
N PRO A 108 11.30 -5.37 0.85
CA PRO A 108 12.51 -5.80 0.15
C PRO A 108 13.68 -6.13 1.08
N ALA A 109 14.39 -7.23 0.81
CA ALA A 109 15.63 -7.57 1.54
C ALA A 109 16.71 -6.47 1.41
N ALA A 110 16.70 -5.69 0.31
CA ALA A 110 17.61 -4.57 0.15
C ALA A 110 17.28 -3.41 1.10
N ASP A 111 16.00 -3.16 1.42
CA ASP A 111 15.58 -2.12 2.35
C ASP A 111 15.96 -2.48 3.80
N MET A 112 16.05 -3.78 4.09
CA MET A 112 16.43 -4.35 5.38
C MET A 112 17.94 -4.67 5.52
N GLY A 113 18.78 -4.12 4.63
CA GLY A 113 20.23 -4.37 4.58
C GLY A 113 21.08 -3.74 5.70
N PHE A 114 20.47 -3.05 6.68
CA PHE A 114 21.16 -2.32 7.75
C PHE A 114 21.23 -3.10 9.09
N ASN A 115 20.57 -4.25 9.19
CA ASN A 115 20.50 -5.03 10.41
C ASN A 115 20.33 -6.53 10.12
N PRO A 116 21.09 -7.43 10.78
CA PRO A 116 21.08 -8.85 10.45
C PRO A 116 19.75 -9.54 10.77
N VAL A 117 18.99 -9.03 11.76
CA VAL A 117 17.65 -9.54 12.10
C VAL A 117 16.65 -9.08 11.04
N ALA A 118 16.65 -7.79 10.68
CA ALA A 118 15.82 -7.26 9.60
C ALA A 118 16.05 -8.00 8.27
N MET A 119 17.31 -8.21 7.91
CA MET A 119 17.73 -9.00 6.75
C MET A 119 17.16 -10.42 6.82
N GLN A 120 17.29 -11.12 7.96
CA GLN A 120 16.72 -12.47 8.13
C GLN A 120 15.19 -12.49 8.10
N GLU A 121 14.51 -11.52 8.71
CA GLU A 121 13.04 -11.40 8.71
C GLU A 121 12.49 -11.16 7.30
N SER A 122 13.22 -10.45 6.43
CA SER A 122 12.78 -10.22 5.03
C SER A 122 12.64 -11.50 4.18
N PHE A 123 13.26 -12.60 4.60
CA PHE A 123 13.17 -13.93 3.96
C PHE A 123 12.12 -14.87 4.58
N LEU A 124 11.28 -14.39 5.50
CA LEU A 124 10.12 -15.15 5.96
C LEU A 124 9.09 -15.27 4.85
N MET A 125 8.56 -16.47 4.61
CA MET A 125 7.67 -16.73 3.47
C MET A 125 6.33 -15.97 3.53
N SER A 126 5.91 -15.50 4.71
CA SER A 126 4.77 -14.58 4.86
C SER A 126 4.98 -13.23 4.17
N ASN A 127 6.24 -12.79 3.99
CA ASN A 127 6.65 -11.60 3.25
C ASN A 127 6.90 -11.87 1.74
N ILE A 128 6.63 -13.09 1.27
CA ILE A 128 6.93 -13.54 -0.10
C ILE A 128 5.64 -13.76 -0.90
N SER A 129 5.67 -13.37 -2.17
CA SER A 129 4.54 -13.52 -3.11
C SER A 129 5.01 -14.00 -4.49
N PRO A 130 4.21 -14.80 -5.24
CA PRO A 130 4.58 -15.29 -6.57
C PRO A 130 4.64 -14.17 -7.61
N GLN A 131 5.84 -13.70 -7.90
CA GLN A 131 6.10 -12.69 -8.92
C GLN A 131 6.70 -13.32 -10.17
N THR A 132 6.24 -12.90 -11.35
CA THR A 132 6.89 -13.32 -12.61
C THR A 132 8.34 -12.81 -12.63
N PRO A 133 9.31 -13.57 -13.17
CA PRO A 133 10.72 -13.17 -13.14
C PRO A 133 10.99 -11.79 -13.77
N ASP A 134 10.31 -11.48 -14.88
CA ASP A 134 10.46 -10.19 -15.57
C ASP A 134 9.85 -9.02 -14.78
N PHE A 135 8.79 -9.26 -14.01
CA PHE A 135 8.19 -8.26 -13.12
C PHE A 135 9.11 -7.98 -11.92
N ASN A 136 9.46 -9.03 -11.17
CA ASN A 136 10.29 -8.95 -9.96
C ASN A 136 11.66 -8.32 -10.25
N ARG A 137 12.34 -8.77 -11.32
CA ARG A 137 13.71 -8.37 -11.63
C ARG A 137 13.80 -7.09 -12.47
N GLY A 138 12.71 -6.71 -13.12
CA GLY A 138 12.54 -5.49 -13.90
C GLY A 138 11.85 -4.39 -13.09
N ILE A 139 10.63 -4.03 -13.49
CA ILE A 139 9.94 -2.82 -13.03
C ILE A 139 9.68 -2.76 -11.52
N TRP A 140 9.47 -3.90 -10.84
CA TRP A 140 9.30 -3.92 -9.38
C TRP A 140 10.60 -3.51 -8.66
N LYS A 141 11.73 -4.07 -9.07
CA LYS A 141 13.07 -3.70 -8.57
C LYS A 141 13.44 -2.25 -8.90
N GLU A 142 12.97 -1.71 -10.03
CA GLU A 142 13.12 -0.29 -10.37
C GLU A 142 12.36 0.57 -9.36
N LEU A 143 11.08 0.28 -9.11
CA LEU A 143 10.28 0.96 -8.09
C LEU A 143 10.94 0.89 -6.70
N GLU A 144 11.35 -0.28 -6.24
CA GLU A 144 12.05 -0.44 -4.96
C GLU A 144 13.31 0.45 -4.87
N THR A 145 14.04 0.59 -5.99
CA THR A 145 15.25 1.42 -6.04
C THR A 145 14.91 2.90 -5.98
N THR A 146 13.83 3.31 -6.63
CA THR A 146 13.27 4.67 -6.55
C THR A 146 12.78 5.00 -5.13
N VAL A 147 12.06 4.08 -4.47
CA VAL A 147 11.61 4.21 -3.07
C VAL A 147 12.79 4.37 -2.11
N ARG A 148 13.88 3.59 -2.28
CA ARG A 148 15.13 3.80 -1.52
C ARG A 148 15.79 5.16 -1.79
N ASN A 149 15.65 5.71 -2.99
CA ASN A 149 16.15 7.05 -3.31
C ASN A 149 15.33 8.13 -2.61
N TRP A 150 14.00 8.00 -2.59
CA TRP A 150 13.12 8.90 -1.84
C TRP A 150 13.37 8.85 -0.33
N ALA A 151 13.54 7.66 0.26
CA ALA A 151 13.86 7.54 1.70
C ALA A 151 15.12 8.31 2.12
N LYS A 152 16.15 8.36 1.24
CA LYS A 152 17.35 9.18 1.48
C LYS A 152 17.10 10.69 1.37
N LYS A 153 16.18 11.10 0.50
CA LYS A 153 15.84 12.52 0.25
C LYS A 153 14.95 13.06 1.38
N GLU A 154 13.83 12.39 1.62
CA GLU A 154 12.78 12.83 2.56
C GLU A 154 13.08 12.38 4.02
N ARG A 155 14.21 11.69 4.24
CA ARG A 155 14.72 11.13 5.50
C ARG A 155 13.90 10.00 6.12
N LYS A 156 12.57 10.03 5.99
CA LYS A 156 11.68 8.97 6.46
C LYS A 156 10.44 8.89 5.58
N ILE A 157 10.16 7.68 5.09
CA ILE A 157 8.91 7.33 4.44
C ILE A 157 8.27 6.11 5.12
N VAL A 158 6.95 6.01 5.02
CA VAL A 158 6.16 4.82 5.35
C VAL A 158 5.71 4.17 4.04
N VAL A 159 5.79 2.85 3.97
CA VAL A 159 5.43 2.08 2.77
C VAL A 159 4.43 1.01 3.15
N VAL A 160 3.32 0.97 2.41
CA VAL A 160 2.36 -0.15 2.41
C VAL A 160 2.40 -0.81 1.04
N THR A 161 2.44 -2.13 0.99
CA THR A 161 2.60 -2.85 -0.28
C THR A 161 2.01 -4.24 -0.21
N GLY A 162 1.44 -4.74 -1.30
CA GLY A 162 0.82 -6.05 -1.29
C GLY A 162 0.44 -6.55 -2.67
N PRO A 163 0.05 -7.83 -2.77
CA PRO A 163 -0.64 -8.36 -3.93
C PRO A 163 -2.05 -7.78 -4.09
N VAL A 164 -2.57 -7.79 -5.32
CA VAL A 164 -4.00 -7.67 -5.59
C VAL A 164 -4.44 -8.97 -6.27
N PHE A 165 -5.32 -9.72 -5.62
CA PHE A 165 -5.75 -11.06 -6.03
C PHE A 165 -6.86 -11.05 -7.11
N LYS A 166 -7.09 -9.90 -7.76
CA LYS A 166 -7.94 -9.79 -8.95
C LYS A 166 -7.15 -10.28 -10.17
N ASP A 167 -7.84 -10.96 -11.08
CA ASP A 167 -7.27 -11.53 -12.32
C ASP A 167 -6.05 -12.42 -12.03
N ASP A 168 -6.20 -13.29 -11.01
CA ASP A 168 -5.17 -14.23 -10.56
C ASP A 168 -4.76 -15.22 -11.67
N LYS A 169 -3.61 -15.87 -11.46
CA LYS A 169 -2.99 -16.77 -12.46
C LYS A 169 -2.99 -18.22 -11.99
N GLY A 170 -3.98 -18.60 -11.19
CA GLY A 170 -4.05 -19.88 -10.48
C GLY A 170 -3.07 -19.95 -9.31
N SER A 171 -2.82 -21.16 -8.82
CA SER A 171 -2.02 -21.42 -7.61
C SER A 171 -0.76 -22.25 -7.88
N ILE A 172 0.21 -22.20 -6.95
CA ILE A 172 1.47 -22.95 -7.01
C ILE A 172 1.75 -23.73 -5.72
N GLY A 173 2.49 -24.83 -5.85
CA GLY A 173 2.97 -25.62 -4.70
C GLY A 173 1.95 -26.58 -4.10
N GLN A 174 2.23 -27.04 -2.88
CA GLN A 174 1.35 -27.93 -2.09
C GLN A 174 0.33 -27.16 -1.26
N GLU A 175 0.69 -25.98 -0.78
CA GLU A 175 -0.21 -25.09 -0.02
C GLU A 175 -1.10 -24.23 -0.95
N GLU A 176 -1.14 -24.51 -2.26
CA GLU A 176 -1.95 -23.79 -3.26
C GLU A 176 -1.78 -22.25 -3.24
N VAL A 177 -0.56 -21.77 -3.04
CA VAL A 177 -0.21 -20.33 -2.98
C VAL A 177 -0.69 -19.60 -4.23
N LEU A 178 -1.66 -18.70 -4.07
CA LEU A 178 -2.34 -18.01 -5.17
C LEU A 178 -1.39 -17.05 -5.90
N VAL A 179 -1.40 -17.01 -7.23
CA VAL A 179 -0.56 -16.08 -8.00
C VAL A 179 -1.33 -14.78 -8.26
N PRO A 180 -0.93 -13.62 -7.70
CA PRO A 180 -1.65 -12.37 -7.90
C PRO A 180 -1.63 -11.90 -9.35
N GLY A 181 -2.72 -11.29 -9.81
CA GLY A 181 -2.79 -10.61 -11.10
C GLY A 181 -1.99 -9.30 -11.11
N TYR A 182 -1.98 -8.58 -9.98
CA TYR A 182 -1.32 -7.28 -9.81
C TYR A 182 -0.63 -7.15 -8.44
N PHE A 183 0.18 -6.10 -8.29
CA PHE A 183 0.80 -5.67 -7.04
C PHE A 183 0.65 -4.17 -6.86
N PHE A 184 0.49 -3.73 -5.61
CA PHE A 184 0.41 -2.32 -5.26
C PHE A 184 1.54 -1.89 -4.31
N LYS A 185 1.87 -0.59 -4.34
CA LYS A 185 2.71 0.06 -3.33
C LYS A 185 2.25 1.50 -3.13
N VAL A 186 1.90 1.85 -1.89
CA VAL A 186 1.59 3.22 -1.45
C VAL A 186 2.73 3.70 -0.57
N ILE A 187 3.23 4.91 -0.83
CA ILE A 187 4.36 5.51 -0.15
C ILE A 187 3.95 6.87 0.41
N TYR A 188 4.12 7.05 1.71
CA TYR A 188 3.80 8.26 2.45
C TYR A 188 5.08 8.90 3.02
N ASP A 189 5.34 10.15 2.65
CA ASP A 189 6.34 11.02 3.24
C ASP A 189 5.76 11.64 4.52
N THR A 190 6.35 11.31 5.67
CA THR A 190 5.85 11.74 6.99
C THR A 190 6.47 13.05 7.48
N THR A 191 7.04 13.87 6.58
CA THR A 191 7.57 15.20 6.91
C THR A 191 6.49 16.28 6.85
N ASP A 192 6.82 17.51 7.27
CA ASP A 192 5.87 18.64 7.31
C ASP A 192 5.29 18.99 5.92
N ASP A 193 6.07 18.76 4.85
CA ASP A 193 5.63 18.81 3.45
C ASP A 193 5.11 17.43 3.01
N SER A 194 4.15 16.88 3.76
CA SER A 194 3.63 15.52 3.60
C SER A 194 3.17 15.22 2.16
N LYS A 195 3.63 14.09 1.60
CA LYS A 195 3.34 13.64 0.23
C LYS A 195 2.88 12.20 0.24
N LEU A 196 2.00 11.84 -0.69
CA LEU A 196 1.53 10.47 -0.89
C LEU A 196 1.70 10.12 -2.36
N ILE A 197 2.05 8.88 -2.66
CA ILE A 197 2.03 8.34 -4.04
C ILE A 197 1.72 6.86 -4.01
N ALA A 198 0.82 6.43 -4.90
CA ALA A 198 0.41 5.06 -5.03
C ALA A 198 0.74 4.53 -6.43
N PHE A 199 1.03 3.23 -6.52
CA PHE A 199 1.26 2.54 -7.79
C PHE A 199 0.54 1.18 -7.81
N VAL A 200 0.06 0.79 -8.99
CA VAL A 200 -0.47 -0.56 -9.26
C VAL A 200 0.14 -1.10 -10.56
N PHE A 201 0.79 -2.27 -10.46
CA PHE A 201 1.44 -2.94 -11.59
C PHE A 201 0.81 -4.31 -11.86
N PRO A 202 0.60 -4.71 -13.12
CA PRO A 202 0.33 -6.11 -13.43
C PRO A 202 1.55 -6.98 -13.07
N ASN A 203 1.31 -8.20 -12.62
CA ASN A 203 2.34 -9.21 -12.34
C ASN A 203 2.91 -9.79 -13.66
N ALA A 204 3.51 -8.93 -14.48
CA ALA A 204 3.98 -9.23 -15.82
C ALA A 204 5.17 -8.32 -16.19
N LYS A 205 5.86 -8.64 -17.28
CA LYS A 205 6.88 -7.76 -17.85
C LYS A 205 6.27 -6.40 -18.21
N SER A 206 6.98 -5.33 -17.88
CA SER A 206 6.75 -4.00 -18.41
C SER A 206 8.09 -3.33 -18.68
N ASP A 207 8.19 -2.64 -19.83
CA ASP A 207 9.28 -1.72 -20.18
C ASP A 207 8.79 -0.25 -20.21
N ARG A 208 7.58 0.02 -19.69
CA ARG A 208 6.99 1.36 -19.56
C ARG A 208 7.53 2.07 -18.30
N PRO A 209 7.63 3.41 -18.27
CA PRO A 209 8.12 4.14 -17.10
C PRO A 209 7.22 3.94 -15.87
N LEU A 210 7.78 4.03 -14.66
CA LEU A 210 7.03 3.87 -13.40
C LEU A 210 5.80 4.79 -13.30
N THR A 211 5.89 5.99 -13.84
CA THR A 211 4.84 7.01 -13.84
C THR A 211 3.58 6.62 -14.62
N ASP A 212 3.67 5.67 -15.55
CA ASP A 212 2.51 5.09 -16.25
C ASP A 212 1.66 4.18 -15.35
N PHE A 213 2.16 3.82 -14.17
CA PHE A 213 1.52 2.94 -13.19
C PHE A 213 1.17 3.67 -11.88
N ALA A 214 1.44 4.98 -11.81
CA ALA A 214 1.05 5.81 -10.70
C ALA A 214 -0.47 6.04 -10.74
N VAL A 215 -1.12 5.83 -9.60
CA VAL A 215 -2.57 5.94 -9.41
C VAL A 215 -2.88 6.78 -8.17
N SER A 216 -4.13 7.18 -7.99
CA SER A 216 -4.58 7.80 -6.75
C SER A 216 -4.63 6.75 -5.62
N THR A 217 -4.55 7.16 -4.36
CA THR A 217 -4.71 6.21 -3.26
C THR A 217 -6.12 5.63 -3.26
N ASP A 218 -7.18 6.45 -3.47
CA ASP A 218 -8.56 5.96 -3.62
C ASP A 218 -8.68 4.82 -4.65
N GLU A 219 -7.87 4.82 -5.72
CA GLU A 219 -7.91 3.77 -6.74
C GLU A 219 -7.35 2.45 -6.19
N VAL A 220 -6.30 2.50 -5.36
CA VAL A 220 -5.80 1.33 -4.64
C VAL A 220 -6.81 0.88 -3.58
N GLU A 221 -7.48 1.79 -2.88
CA GLU A 221 -8.54 1.45 -1.94
C GLU A 221 -9.71 0.73 -2.62
N LYS A 222 -10.22 1.27 -3.72
CA LYS A 222 -11.28 0.65 -4.55
C LYS A 222 -10.87 -0.73 -5.08
N LEU A 223 -9.58 -0.95 -5.34
CA LEU A 223 -9.03 -2.24 -5.82
C LEU A 223 -8.78 -3.26 -4.69
N THR A 224 -8.48 -2.81 -3.48
CA THR A 224 -8.04 -3.69 -2.38
C THR A 224 -9.08 -3.87 -1.28
N GLY A 225 -10.00 -2.92 -1.12
CA GLY A 225 -10.96 -2.88 -0.02
C GLY A 225 -10.36 -2.43 1.32
N TYR A 226 -9.12 -1.91 1.32
CA TYR A 226 -8.51 -1.26 2.47
C TYR A 226 -8.63 0.26 2.35
N ASP A 227 -8.77 0.91 3.49
CA ASP A 227 -8.45 2.32 3.68
C ASP A 227 -6.99 2.41 4.15
N PHE A 228 -6.21 3.30 3.51
CA PHE A 228 -4.80 3.51 3.84
C PHE A 228 -4.63 4.81 4.61
N PHE A 229 -3.82 4.79 5.67
CA PHE A 229 -3.50 6.00 6.44
C PHE A 229 -4.66 6.72 7.18
N SER A 230 -5.87 6.13 7.33
CA SER A 230 -7.01 6.44 8.25
C SER A 230 -6.80 7.22 9.57
N LEU A 231 -5.56 7.35 10.05
CA LEU A 231 -5.18 8.13 11.22
C LEU A 231 -4.62 9.52 10.85
N LEU A 232 -4.61 9.88 9.57
CA LEU A 232 -4.44 11.25 9.10
C LEU A 232 -5.72 12.05 9.38
N PRO A 233 -5.65 13.39 9.49
CA PRO A 233 -6.83 14.23 9.50
C PRO A 233 -7.58 14.12 8.16
N ASP A 234 -8.91 14.00 8.20
CA ASP A 234 -9.80 13.81 7.03
C ASP A 234 -9.53 14.81 5.88
N ASP A 235 -9.13 16.05 6.22
CA ASP A 235 -8.84 17.13 5.27
C ASP A 235 -7.46 17.01 4.61
N LEU A 236 -6.49 16.40 5.30
CA LEU A 236 -5.18 16.05 4.75
C LEU A 236 -5.27 14.78 3.90
N GLU A 237 -5.98 13.77 4.39
CA GLU A 237 -6.28 12.50 3.73
C GLU A 237 -6.99 12.74 2.39
N SER A 238 -8.18 13.34 2.41
CA SER A 238 -8.95 13.68 1.20
C SER A 238 -8.16 14.49 0.16
N LYS A 239 -7.20 15.32 0.61
CA LYS A 239 -6.34 16.14 -0.25
C LYS A 239 -5.20 15.34 -0.88
N LEU A 240 -4.63 14.36 -0.17
CA LEU A 240 -3.51 13.54 -0.62
C LEU A 240 -3.95 12.37 -1.51
N GLU A 241 -5.13 11.82 -1.27
CA GLU A 241 -5.55 10.54 -1.88
C GLU A 241 -6.27 10.71 -3.22
N SER A 242 -7.03 11.79 -3.36
CA SER A 242 -7.87 12.10 -4.53
C SER A 242 -7.09 12.52 -5.79
N LYS A 243 -5.75 12.54 -5.74
CA LYS A 243 -4.89 13.03 -6.84
C LYS A 243 -3.61 12.23 -7.01
N VAL A 244 -3.18 12.09 -8.26
CA VAL A 244 -1.82 11.67 -8.61
C VAL A 244 -0.89 12.87 -8.60
N GLU A 245 -0.50 13.34 -7.41
CA GLU A 245 0.47 14.45 -7.24
C GLU A 245 1.90 13.95 -7.53
N PHE A 246 2.31 13.96 -8.81
CA PHE A 246 3.69 13.66 -9.24
C PHE A 246 4.72 14.66 -8.70
N ALA A 247 4.28 15.87 -8.30
CA ALA A 247 5.11 16.96 -7.84
C ALA A 247 5.83 16.62 -6.52
N GLY A 248 7.15 16.78 -6.50
CA GLY A 248 7.99 16.53 -5.32
C GLY A 248 8.66 15.15 -5.28
N TRP A 249 7.99 14.09 -5.76
CA TRP A 249 8.59 12.75 -5.84
C TRP A 249 9.59 12.63 -6.99
N PHE A 250 9.27 13.17 -8.17
CA PHE A 250 10.16 13.14 -9.34
C PHE A 250 10.65 14.57 -9.69
N GLU A 251 11.59 15.11 -8.90
CA GLU A 251 12.19 16.42 -9.17
C GLU A 251 12.83 16.50 -10.56
N GLY A 252 12.39 17.48 -11.36
CA GLY A 252 12.88 17.70 -12.73
C GLY A 252 12.36 16.73 -13.78
N TYR A 253 11.41 15.84 -13.44
CA TYR A 253 10.71 15.00 -14.40
C TYR A 253 9.38 15.64 -14.79
N GLU A 254 9.28 16.13 -16.03
CA GLU A 254 7.98 16.39 -16.64
C GLU A 254 7.49 15.10 -17.31
N PRO A 255 6.40 14.46 -16.84
CA PRO A 255 5.79 13.35 -17.57
C PRO A 255 5.35 13.82 -18.95
N ALA A 256 5.48 12.94 -19.95
CA ALA A 256 4.91 13.15 -21.27
C ALA A 256 3.38 12.98 -21.23
N SER A 257 2.72 13.93 -20.55
CA SER A 257 1.33 13.87 -20.05
C SER A 257 1.08 12.78 -19.00
N PRO A 258 0.40 13.08 -17.88
CA PRO A 258 -0.19 12.05 -17.04
C PRO A 258 -1.22 11.23 -17.82
N ILE A 259 -1.10 9.89 -17.80
CA ILE A 259 -2.10 8.98 -18.40
C ILE A 259 -3.42 8.93 -17.56
N ALA A 260 -3.49 9.70 -16.48
CA ALA A 260 -4.71 10.00 -15.71
C ALA A 260 -5.86 10.66 -16.52
N GLN A 261 -5.70 10.91 -17.83
CA GLN A 261 -6.79 11.28 -18.75
C GLN A 261 -7.28 10.16 -19.69
N GLN A 262 -6.72 8.94 -19.63
CA GLN A 262 -7.27 7.77 -20.36
C GLN A 262 -8.24 6.91 -19.52
N ALA A 263 -8.46 7.27 -18.25
CA ALA A 263 -9.50 6.69 -17.39
C ALA A 263 -10.81 7.51 -17.34
N GLN A 264 -10.93 8.59 -18.13
CA GLN A 264 -12.16 9.40 -18.22
C GLN A 264 -12.84 9.40 -19.59
N THR A 265 -12.20 8.87 -20.63
CA THR A 265 -12.76 8.79 -22.00
C THR A 265 -13.83 7.71 -22.20
N ASP A 266 -14.10 6.89 -21.20
CA ASP A 266 -15.14 5.82 -21.25
C ASP A 266 -16.50 6.26 -20.67
N SER A 267 -16.62 7.51 -20.21
CA SER A 267 -17.90 8.08 -19.74
C SER A 267 -18.67 8.84 -20.83
N GLU A 268 -17.96 9.51 -21.75
CA GLU A 268 -18.58 10.23 -22.86
C GLU A 268 -18.99 9.30 -24.02
N THR A 269 -18.25 8.21 -24.25
CA THR A 269 -18.58 7.17 -25.25
C THR A 269 -19.85 6.42 -24.86
N VAL A 270 -19.98 5.99 -23.60
CA VAL A 270 -21.22 5.35 -23.08
C VAL A 270 -22.42 6.29 -23.18
N SER A 271 -22.22 7.60 -22.97
CA SER A 271 -23.26 8.62 -23.17
C SER A 271 -23.67 8.74 -24.65
N GLN A 272 -22.70 8.89 -25.56
CA GLN A 272 -22.99 9.00 -27.00
C GLN A 272 -23.64 7.74 -27.59
N ASP A 273 -23.19 6.55 -27.20
CA ASP A 273 -23.82 5.29 -27.62
C ASP A 273 -25.26 5.20 -27.10
N PHE A 274 -25.52 5.58 -25.84
CA PHE A 274 -26.89 5.59 -25.30
C PHE A 274 -27.82 6.52 -26.08
N TYR A 275 -27.36 7.74 -26.43
CA TYR A 275 -28.13 8.65 -27.30
C TYR A 275 -28.30 8.11 -28.73
N PHE A 276 -27.29 7.46 -29.31
CA PHE A 276 -27.38 6.84 -30.62
C PHE A 276 -28.43 5.73 -30.66
N TYR A 277 -28.42 4.81 -29.68
CA TYR A 277 -29.42 3.75 -29.56
C TYR A 277 -30.83 4.31 -29.28
N LEU A 278 -30.95 5.35 -28.46
CA LEU A 278 -32.24 6.01 -28.20
C LEU A 278 -32.84 6.63 -29.47
N VAL A 279 -32.03 7.35 -30.25
CA VAL A 279 -32.46 7.95 -31.53
C VAL A 279 -32.81 6.85 -32.55
N LEU A 280 -32.02 5.78 -32.64
CA LEU A 280 -32.28 4.65 -33.52
C LEU A 280 -33.63 3.97 -33.20
N ILE A 281 -33.93 3.74 -31.93
CA ILE A 281 -35.22 3.20 -31.47
C ILE A 281 -36.38 4.13 -31.84
N LEU A 282 -36.24 5.44 -31.63
CA LEU A 282 -37.27 6.42 -32.00
C LEU A 282 -37.52 6.47 -33.51
N VAL A 283 -36.47 6.40 -34.34
CA VAL A 283 -36.59 6.33 -35.80
C VAL A 283 -37.30 5.05 -36.25
N ILE A 284 -36.94 3.89 -35.68
CA ILE A 284 -37.60 2.60 -35.97
C ILE A 284 -39.09 2.68 -35.59
N LEU A 285 -39.43 3.19 -34.40
CA LEU A 285 -40.82 3.37 -33.98
C LEU A 285 -41.59 4.33 -34.90
N MET A 286 -40.96 5.42 -35.36
CA MET A 286 -41.61 6.36 -36.28
C MET A 286 -41.83 5.74 -37.67
N VAL A 287 -40.90 4.93 -38.18
CA VAL A 287 -41.05 4.19 -39.43
C VAL A 287 -42.16 3.14 -39.32
N VAL A 288 -42.20 2.37 -38.22
CA VAL A 288 -43.28 1.40 -37.95
C VAL A 288 -44.62 2.11 -37.87
N LEU A 289 -44.71 3.27 -37.19
CA LEU A 289 -45.93 4.07 -37.12
C LEU A 289 -46.36 4.58 -38.51
N LEU A 290 -45.43 5.08 -39.33
CA LEU A 290 -45.70 5.54 -40.70
C LEU A 290 -46.17 4.40 -41.62
N VAL A 291 -45.60 3.19 -41.48
CA VAL A 291 -46.03 1.99 -42.20
C VAL A 291 -47.43 1.57 -41.75
N PHE A 292 -47.74 1.59 -40.44
CA PHE A 292 -49.09 1.32 -39.94
C PHE A 292 -50.12 2.37 -40.41
N VAL A 293 -49.75 3.65 -40.43
CA VAL A 293 -50.62 4.75 -40.90
C VAL A 293 -50.85 4.70 -42.40
N LYS A 294 -49.85 4.33 -43.21
CA LYS A 294 -50.05 4.04 -44.65
C LYS A 294 -50.85 2.75 -44.88
N GLY A 295 -50.65 1.72 -44.06
CA GLY A 295 -51.37 0.45 -44.12
C GLY A 295 -52.86 0.56 -43.82
N ARG A 296 -53.27 1.55 -43.01
CA ARG A 296 -54.69 1.88 -42.73
C ARG A 296 -55.36 2.82 -43.76
N LYS A 297 -54.67 3.18 -44.84
CA LYS A 297 -55.22 4.00 -45.95
C LYS A 297 -55.34 3.20 -47.27
N ARG A 298 -55.57 1.90 -47.17
CA ARG A 298 -56.00 1.00 -48.25
C ARG A 298 -57.18 0.17 -47.75
#